data_AF-A0A1M7NFY6-F1
#
_entry.id   AF-A0A1M7NFY6-F1
#
_cell.length_a   1.000
_cell.length_b   1.000
_cell.length_c   1.000
_cell.angle_alpha   90.00
_cell.angle_beta   90.00
_cell.angle_gamma   90.00
#
_symmetry.space_group_name_H-M   'P 1'
#
loop_
_entity.id
_entity.type
_entity.pdbx_description
1 polymer ?
#
loop_
_entity_poly.entity_id
_entity_poly.type
_entity_poly.pdbx_seq_one_letter_code
_entity_poly.pdbx_strand_id
1 'polypeptide(L)'
;MKVGDYSKMASYFDTSSPVDSAVFWSGNKEGAAVYANSVGGTIMEQTPGGQVFDNWRGLQGMYPEWDMGITPQKPIWTALSSQYAEGASGNVTYAVKEGYANPKSVWKTVEFPILKDLQDDGIVTNITTHVIKE
;
A
#
# COMPACT_ATOMS: atom_id res chain seq x y z
N MET A 1 -3.51 3.92 -21.11
CA MET A 1 -4.07 2.68 -20.52
C MET A 1 -5.35 3.05 -19.79
N LYS A 2 -6.41 2.25 -19.93
CA LYS A 2 -7.67 2.46 -19.19
C LYS A 2 -7.51 1.91 -17.77
N VAL A 3 -8.30 2.39 -16.81
CA VAL A 3 -8.25 1.95 -15.39
C VAL A 3 -8.31 0.41 -15.25
N GLY A 4 -9.11 -0.27 -16.08
CA GLY A 4 -9.20 -1.73 -16.09
C GLY A 4 -7.93 -2.47 -16.54
N ASP A 5 -7.01 -1.80 -17.25
CA ASP A 5 -5.72 -2.40 -17.64
C ASP A 5 -4.79 -2.52 -16.41
N TYR A 6 -4.90 -1.58 -15.45
CA TYR A 6 -4.06 -1.56 -14.25
C TYR A 6 -4.52 -2.56 -13.20
N SER A 7 -5.83 -2.76 -13.01
CA SER A 7 -6.34 -3.82 -12.12
C SER A 7 -5.95 -5.21 -12.63
N LYS A 8 -6.03 -5.43 -13.95
CA LYS A 8 -5.56 -6.68 -14.56
C LYS A 8 -4.05 -6.85 -14.39
N MET A 9 -3.28 -5.77 -14.58
CA MET A 9 -1.83 -5.79 -14.34
C MET A 9 -1.51 -6.15 -12.88
N ALA A 10 -2.15 -5.48 -11.92
CA ALA A 10 -1.97 -5.71 -10.48
C ALA A 10 -2.24 -7.19 -10.12
N SER A 11 -3.26 -7.81 -10.71
CA SER A 11 -3.61 -9.22 -10.43
C SER A 11 -2.51 -10.23 -10.77
N TYR A 12 -1.52 -9.87 -11.60
CA TYR A 12 -0.35 -10.71 -11.86
C TYR A 12 0.71 -10.65 -10.75
N PHE A 13 0.60 -9.70 -9.83
CA PHE A 13 1.52 -9.47 -8.73
C PHE A 13 0.86 -9.90 -7.42
N ASP A 14 1.50 -10.83 -6.72
CA ASP A 14 1.04 -11.25 -5.40
C ASP A 14 1.41 -10.18 -4.35
N THR A 15 0.44 -9.33 -4.05
CA THR A 15 0.49 -8.34 -2.98
C THR A 15 -0.28 -8.80 -1.75
N SER A 16 -0.46 -10.10 -1.52
CA SER A 16 -1.19 -10.56 -0.33
C SER A 16 -0.34 -10.43 0.94
N SER A 17 -1.01 -10.19 2.06
CA SER A 17 -0.44 -10.31 3.40
C SER A 17 -1.15 -11.41 4.17
N PRO A 18 -0.47 -12.13 5.08
CA PRO A 18 -1.14 -12.96 6.07
C PRO A 18 -2.21 -12.21 6.88
N VAL A 19 -3.10 -12.98 7.52
CA VAL A 19 -4.07 -12.46 8.49
C VAL A 19 -3.32 -11.74 9.61
N ASP A 20 -3.86 -10.63 10.11
CA ASP A 20 -3.30 -9.81 11.20
C ASP A 20 -1.94 -9.16 10.91
N SER A 21 -1.49 -9.16 9.66
CA SER A 21 -0.11 -8.81 9.31
C SER A 21 0.01 -7.63 8.35
N ALA A 22 -1.10 -7.03 7.91
CA ALA A 22 -1.06 -5.96 6.91
C ALA A 22 -0.61 -4.63 7.53
N VAL A 23 0.44 -4.03 6.97
CA VAL A 23 0.95 -2.72 7.40
C VAL A 23 0.98 -1.76 6.21
N PHE A 24 0.17 -0.73 6.30
CA PHE A 24 0.11 0.39 5.36
C PHE A 24 0.99 1.52 5.87
N TRP A 25 1.48 2.38 4.97
CA TRP A 25 2.37 3.44 5.42
C TRP A 25 2.24 4.76 4.67
N SER A 26 2.72 5.82 5.30
CA SER A 26 2.83 7.14 4.68
C SER A 26 3.97 7.94 5.29
N GLY A 27 4.75 8.59 4.42
CA GLY A 27 5.79 9.54 4.80
C GLY A 27 7.13 8.94 5.24
N ASN A 28 7.19 7.66 5.65
CA ASN A 28 8.44 6.98 5.99
C ASN A 28 8.33 5.46 5.71
N LYS A 29 8.88 5.01 4.58
CA LYS A 29 8.82 3.61 4.14
C LYS A 29 9.71 2.73 5.02
N GLU A 30 10.93 3.16 5.26
CA GLU A 30 11.95 2.40 5.97
C GLU A 30 11.51 2.16 7.43
N GLY A 31 10.99 3.20 8.10
CA GLY A 31 10.43 3.09 9.45
C GLY A 31 9.20 2.19 9.49
N ALA A 32 8.36 2.22 8.46
CA ALA A 32 7.21 1.32 8.37
C ALA A 32 7.63 -0.13 8.15
N ALA A 33 8.66 -0.39 7.32
CA ALA A 33 9.21 -1.73 7.13
C ALA A 33 9.83 -2.27 8.43
N VAL A 34 10.56 -1.43 9.18
CA VAL A 34 11.10 -1.78 10.51
C VAL A 34 9.95 -2.12 11.47
N TYR A 35 8.91 -1.30 11.52
CA TYR A 35 7.75 -1.56 12.36
C TYR A 35 7.04 -2.86 11.95
N ALA A 36 6.75 -3.04 10.66
CA ALA A 36 6.10 -4.23 10.12
C ALA A 36 6.85 -5.50 10.52
N ASN A 37 8.17 -5.54 10.28
CA ASN A 37 9.01 -6.67 10.68
C ASN A 37 8.95 -6.93 12.20
N SER A 38 8.87 -5.88 13.02
CA SER A 38 8.84 -6.02 14.48
C SER A 38 7.53 -6.61 15.03
N VAL A 39 6.43 -6.48 14.28
CA VAL A 39 5.11 -7.04 14.64
C VAL A 39 4.79 -8.32 13.86
N GLY A 40 5.74 -8.87 13.11
CA GLY A 40 5.48 -10.02 12.22
C GLY A 40 4.56 -9.68 11.03
N GLY A 41 4.41 -8.39 10.74
CA GLY A 41 3.68 -7.85 9.60
C GLY A 41 4.52 -7.70 8.35
N THR A 42 3.91 -7.16 7.31
CA THR A 42 4.56 -6.87 6.02
C THR A 42 3.97 -5.60 5.43
N ILE A 43 4.79 -4.76 4.82
CA ILE A 43 4.29 -3.68 3.93
C ILE A 43 4.10 -4.23 2.51
N MET A 44 3.31 -3.56 1.69
CA MET A 44 3.07 -4.00 0.30
C MET A 44 4.39 -4.24 -0.45
N GLU A 45 5.38 -3.36 -0.32
CA GLU A 45 6.68 -3.48 -1.00
C GLU A 45 7.54 -4.68 -0.54
N GLN A 46 7.20 -5.33 0.56
CA GLN A 46 7.86 -6.55 1.03
C GLN A 46 7.21 -7.83 0.49
N THR A 47 6.02 -7.74 -0.12
CA THR A 47 5.37 -8.87 -0.79
C THR A 47 6.10 -9.24 -2.08
N PRO A 48 6.00 -10.48 -2.58
CA PRO A 48 6.63 -10.87 -3.86
C PRO A 48 6.24 -9.94 -5.01
N GLY A 49 4.97 -9.53 -5.09
CA GLY A 49 4.46 -8.60 -6.08
C GLY A 49 4.97 -7.17 -5.89
N GLY A 50 4.99 -6.68 -4.65
CA GLY A 50 5.47 -5.34 -4.33
C GLY A 50 6.98 -5.17 -4.53
N GLN A 51 7.78 -6.22 -4.32
CA GLN A 51 9.21 -6.21 -4.59
C GLN A 51 9.52 -6.03 -6.08
N VAL A 52 8.73 -6.63 -6.97
CA VAL A 52 8.89 -6.41 -8.41
C VAL A 52 8.67 -4.94 -8.75
N PHE A 53 7.70 -4.29 -8.12
CA PHE A 53 7.42 -2.88 -8.33
C PHE A 53 8.47 -1.95 -7.70
N ASP A 54 8.96 -2.27 -6.51
CA ASP A 54 10.03 -1.51 -5.86
C ASP A 54 11.32 -1.56 -6.69
N ASN A 55 11.64 -2.73 -7.24
CA ASN A 55 12.75 -2.91 -8.18
C ASN A 55 12.48 -2.27 -9.54
N TRP A 56 11.22 -2.24 -10.01
CA TRP A 56 10.83 -1.51 -11.23
C TRP A 56 11.15 -0.02 -11.09
N ARG A 57 10.88 0.59 -9.93
CA ARG A 57 11.31 1.98 -9.65
C ARG A 57 12.83 2.14 -9.73
N GLY A 58 13.61 1.14 -9.32
CA GLY A 58 15.06 1.09 -9.51
C GLY A 58 15.51 0.99 -10.98
N LEU A 59 14.63 0.54 -11.89
CA LEU A 59 14.91 0.41 -13.32
C LEU A 59 14.67 1.68 -14.15
N GLN A 60 14.27 2.81 -13.52
CA GLN A 60 14.26 4.25 -13.93
C GLN A 60 14.17 4.71 -15.41
N GLY A 61 13.96 3.85 -16.41
CA GLY A 61 13.91 4.25 -17.82
C GLY A 61 12.50 4.45 -18.39
N MET A 62 11.46 3.91 -17.74
CA MET A 62 10.12 3.83 -18.34
C MET A 62 9.04 4.73 -17.69
N TYR A 63 9.22 5.20 -16.46
CA TYR A 63 8.16 5.94 -15.71
C TYR A 63 8.74 7.09 -14.86
N PRO A 64 9.11 8.22 -15.48
CA PRO A 64 9.86 9.29 -14.80
C PRO A 64 9.03 10.14 -13.83
N GLU A 65 7.70 10.11 -13.89
CA GLU A 65 6.85 11.11 -13.23
C GLU A 65 5.71 10.51 -12.38
N TRP A 66 5.48 11.09 -11.19
CA TRP A 66 4.51 10.60 -10.20
C TRP A 66 3.05 10.83 -10.62
N ASP A 67 2.70 12.03 -11.08
CA ASP A 67 1.33 12.44 -11.42
C ASP A 67 1.23 13.18 -12.78
N MET A 68 2.35 13.41 -13.45
CA MET A 68 2.41 14.07 -14.76
C MET A 68 3.12 13.13 -15.75
N GLY A 69 3.05 13.40 -17.05
CA GLY A 69 3.76 12.60 -18.07
C GLY A 69 2.91 11.55 -18.79
N ILE A 70 3.52 10.92 -19.81
CA ILE A 70 2.85 10.00 -20.74
C ILE A 70 2.39 8.70 -20.04
N THR A 71 3.09 8.29 -18.97
CA THR A 71 2.67 7.18 -18.11
C THR A 71 2.94 7.49 -16.63
N PRO A 72 1.97 8.07 -15.89
CA PRO A 72 2.15 8.41 -14.49
C PRO A 72 2.22 7.16 -13.61
N GLN A 73 2.98 7.21 -12.52
CA GLN A 73 3.13 6.09 -11.58
C GLN A 73 1.89 5.88 -10.69
N LYS A 74 1.17 6.96 -10.38
CA LYS A 74 0.05 6.96 -9.44
C LYS A 74 -1.07 5.97 -9.74
N PRO A 75 -1.54 5.77 -10.99
CA PRO A 75 -2.55 4.76 -11.30
C PRO A 75 -2.10 3.32 -11.00
N ILE A 76 -0.81 3.01 -11.20
CA ILE A 76 -0.27 1.67 -10.91
C ILE A 76 -0.21 1.45 -9.39
N TRP A 77 0.32 2.44 -8.65
CA TRP A 77 0.30 2.41 -7.18
C TRP A 77 -1.11 2.29 -6.63
N THR A 78 -2.06 3.03 -7.20
CA THR A 78 -3.47 2.95 -6.79
C THR A 78 -4.03 1.55 -6.99
N ALA A 79 -3.74 0.89 -8.11
CA ALA A 79 -4.23 -0.46 -8.38
C ALA A 79 -3.62 -1.50 -7.42
N LEU A 80 -2.30 -1.44 -7.18
CA LEU A 80 -1.62 -2.35 -6.26
C LEU A 80 -2.05 -2.12 -4.81
N SER A 81 -2.15 -0.86 -4.37
CA SER A 81 -2.66 -0.51 -3.04
C SER A 81 -4.12 -0.94 -2.85
N SER A 82 -4.96 -0.83 -3.90
CA SER A 82 -6.33 -1.35 -3.86
C SER A 82 -6.33 -2.85 -3.63
N GLN A 83 -5.55 -3.59 -4.42
CA GLN A 83 -5.45 -5.06 -4.28
C GLN A 83 -4.87 -5.49 -2.91
N TYR A 84 -3.84 -4.79 -2.43
CA TYR A 84 -3.26 -5.04 -1.11
C TYR A 84 -4.30 -4.78 0.01
N ALA A 85 -5.09 -3.71 -0.11
CA ALA A 85 -6.18 -3.41 0.83
C ALA A 85 -7.32 -4.43 0.77
N GLU A 86 -7.76 -4.80 -0.44
CA GLU A 86 -8.80 -5.81 -0.68
C GLU A 86 -8.43 -7.20 -0.15
N GLY A 87 -7.13 -7.53 -0.14
CA GLY A 87 -6.60 -8.78 0.39
C GLY A 87 -6.32 -8.78 1.90
N ALA A 88 -6.44 -7.64 2.58
CA ALA A 88 -6.13 -7.52 4.01
C ALA A 88 -7.27 -8.11 4.86
N SER A 89 -6.90 -8.73 5.99
CA SER A 89 -7.87 -9.31 6.92
C SER A 89 -7.33 -9.34 8.34
N GLY A 90 -8.24 -9.39 9.33
CA GLY A 90 -7.89 -9.29 10.74
C GLY A 90 -7.45 -7.89 11.13
N ASN A 91 -6.41 -7.79 11.94
CA ASN A 91 -5.84 -6.54 12.39
C ASN A 91 -4.93 -5.94 11.32
N VAL A 92 -5.16 -4.67 10.99
CA VAL A 92 -4.33 -3.92 10.06
C VAL A 92 -3.75 -2.69 10.76
N THR A 93 -2.55 -2.29 10.35
CA THR A 93 -1.87 -1.12 10.93
C THR A 93 -1.55 -0.09 9.86
N TYR A 94 -1.75 1.18 10.19
CA TYR A 94 -1.28 2.33 9.44
C TYR A 94 -0.09 2.98 10.14
N ALA A 95 1.11 2.78 9.57
CA ALA A 95 2.36 3.35 10.05
C ALA A 95 2.65 4.71 9.37
N VAL A 96 2.59 5.81 10.13
CA VAL A 96 2.71 7.16 9.57
C VAL A 96 3.85 7.93 10.23
N LYS A 97 4.64 8.64 9.43
CA LYS A 97 5.65 9.57 9.96
C LYS A 97 4.97 10.66 10.81
N GLU A 98 5.55 10.96 11.96
CA GLU A 98 5.10 12.06 12.81
C GLU A 98 5.02 13.38 12.01
N GLY A 99 3.89 14.08 12.13
CA GLY A 99 3.64 15.33 11.39
C GLY A 99 3.28 15.15 9.91
N TYR A 100 3.24 13.93 9.36
CA TYR A 100 2.81 13.71 7.98
C TYR A 100 1.30 13.91 7.84
N ALA A 101 0.92 14.90 7.04
CA ALA A 101 -0.46 15.18 6.69
C ALA A 101 -0.58 15.43 5.18
N ASN A 102 -1.10 14.44 4.44
CA ASN A 102 -1.46 14.61 3.05
C ASN A 102 -2.89 14.11 2.82
N PRO A 103 -3.87 15.01 2.61
CA PRO A 103 -5.26 14.61 2.39
C PRO A 103 -5.48 13.89 1.05
N LYS A 104 -4.50 13.94 0.14
CA LYS A 104 -4.52 13.27 -1.16
C LYS A 104 -3.61 12.02 -1.19
N SER A 105 -3.19 11.50 -0.03
CA SER A 105 -2.39 10.27 0.03
C SER A 105 -3.22 9.07 -0.42
N VAL A 106 -2.54 8.07 -1.00
CA VAL A 106 -3.16 6.79 -1.40
C VAL A 106 -3.85 6.14 -0.20
N TRP A 107 -3.25 6.22 1.00
CA TRP A 107 -3.90 5.81 2.24
C TRP A 107 -5.29 6.44 2.42
N LYS A 108 -5.38 7.77 2.35
CA LYS A 108 -6.65 8.48 2.62
C LYS A 108 -7.70 8.29 1.54
N THR A 109 -7.28 8.18 0.27
CA THR A 109 -8.20 8.19 -0.86
C THR A 109 -8.52 6.81 -1.44
N VAL A 110 -7.75 5.78 -1.10
CA VAL A 110 -7.86 4.43 -1.68
C VAL A 110 -7.90 3.38 -0.58
N GLU A 111 -6.83 3.25 0.20
CA GLU A 111 -6.64 2.10 1.12
C GLU A 111 -7.61 2.17 2.30
N PHE A 112 -7.73 3.34 2.95
CA PHE A 112 -8.58 3.50 4.13
C PHE A 112 -10.08 3.29 3.85
N PRO A 113 -10.67 3.83 2.77
CA PRO A 113 -12.05 3.48 2.38
C PRO A 113 -12.28 1.97 2.21
N ILE A 114 -11.38 1.27 1.50
CA ILE A 114 -11.50 -0.19 1.28
C ILE A 114 -11.45 -0.95 2.60
N LEU A 115 -10.49 -0.62 3.47
CA LEU A 115 -10.37 -1.26 4.78
C LEU A 115 -11.58 -0.99 5.68
N LYS A 116 -12.26 0.15 5.49
CA LYS A 116 -13.50 0.46 6.20
C LYS A 116 -14.66 -0.39 5.73
N ASP A 117 -14.82 -0.57 4.42
CA ASP A 117 -15.84 -1.49 3.88
C ASP A 117 -15.58 -2.93 4.38
N LEU A 118 -14.33 -3.40 4.34
CA LEU A 118 -13.95 -4.71 4.87
C LEU A 118 -14.15 -4.83 6.39
N GLN A 119 -14.05 -3.73 7.13
CA GLN A 119 -14.33 -3.71 8.57
C GLN A 119 -15.83 -3.84 8.85
N ASP A 120 -16.66 -3.18 8.05
CA ASP A 120 -18.12 -3.28 8.15
C ASP A 120 -18.61 -4.70 7.79
N ASP A 121 -17.92 -5.37 6.87
CA ASP A 121 -18.14 -6.78 6.52
C ASP A 121 -17.56 -7.79 7.54
N GLY A 122 -16.82 -7.31 8.55
CA GLY A 122 -16.20 -8.15 9.60
C GLY A 122 -14.96 -8.93 9.15
N ILE A 123 -14.41 -8.62 7.98
CA ILE A 123 -13.17 -9.21 7.44
C ILE A 123 -11.95 -8.56 8.10
N VAL A 124 -11.96 -7.23 8.21
CA VAL A 124 -10.98 -6.45 8.98
C VAL A 124 -11.55 -6.25 10.39
N THR A 125 -10.81 -6.66 11.41
CA THR A 125 -11.27 -6.57 12.80
C THR A 125 -10.91 -5.23 13.43
N ASN A 126 -9.69 -4.75 13.21
CA ASN A 126 -9.24 -3.45 13.71
C ASN A 126 -8.32 -2.74 12.72
N ILE A 127 -8.44 -1.42 12.67
CA ILE A 127 -7.52 -0.53 11.94
C ILE A 127 -6.80 0.33 12.99
N THR A 128 -5.53 0.06 13.22
CA THR A 128 -4.72 0.79 14.22
C THR A 128 -3.76 1.76 13.53
N THR A 129 -3.31 2.78 14.26
CA THR A 129 -2.31 3.73 13.77
C THR A 129 -1.05 3.64 14.61
N HIS A 130 0.09 3.49 13.95
CA HIS A 130 1.42 3.57 14.54
C HIS A 130 2.12 4.84 14.06
N VAL A 131 2.61 5.66 14.98
CA VAL A 131 3.35 6.88 14.65
C VAL A 131 4.85 6.59 14.69
N ILE A 132 5.52 6.80 13.56
CA ILE A 132 6.98 6.68 13.44
C ILE A 132 7.59 8.02 13.85
N LYS A 133 8.25 8.03 15.01
CA LYS A 133 9.05 9.16 15.50
C LYS A 133 10.46 9.07 14.91
N GLU A 134 11.00 10.18 14.42
CA GLU A 134 12.41 10.29 14.02
C GLU A 134 13.33 10.38 15.26
#